data_AF-A0A2P0QLD7-F1
#
_entry.id   AF-A0A2P0QLD7-F1
#
_cell.length_a   1.000
_cell.length_b   1.000
_cell.length_c   1.000
_cell.angle_alpha   90.00
_cell.angle_beta   90.00
_cell.angle_gamma   90.00
#
_symmetry.space_group_name_H-M   'P 1'
#
loop_
_entity.id
_entity.type
_entity.pdbx_description
1 polymer ?
#
loop_
_entity_poly.entity_id
_entity_poly.type
_entity_poly.pdbx_seq_one_letter_code
_entity_poly.pdbx_strand_id
1 'polypeptide(L)'
;VVEVSDPIIADCPLAKRFAYPVPEITKDAVKANIEARILSFGMCTPNREVLDTRVFVGFGASELLSFGIHAGILDAAVIACDGAGTVIATTPALVQGIGGRMSGLVKTSPYHQVIDRIEKNGGFVLDHKSARMDQAAGMVLAYEKGLKKI
;
A
#
# COMPACT_ATOMS: atom_id res chain seq x y z
N VAL A 1 -16.13 2.75 -7.96
CA VAL A 1 -15.48 4.08 -7.75
C VAL A 1 -16.56 5.11 -7.51
N VAL A 2 -16.41 6.00 -6.52
CA VAL A 2 -17.44 7.00 -6.18
C VAL A 2 -17.29 8.26 -7.02
N GLU A 3 -16.07 8.78 -7.16
CA GLU A 3 -15.79 10.02 -7.88
C GLU A 3 -14.39 9.96 -8.51
N VAL A 4 -14.23 10.63 -9.65
CA VAL A 4 -12.94 10.92 -10.28
C VAL A 4 -12.97 12.38 -10.74
N SER A 5 -12.01 13.19 -10.27
CA SER A 5 -11.89 14.59 -10.65
C SER A 5 -11.30 14.76 -12.04
N ASP A 6 -11.32 15.99 -12.57
CA ASP A 6 -10.65 16.27 -13.84
C ASP A 6 -9.15 16.03 -13.75
N PRO A 7 -8.56 15.36 -14.75
CA PRO A 7 -7.13 15.10 -14.78
C PRO A 7 -6.37 16.41 -15.03
N ILE A 8 -5.27 16.60 -14.31
CA ILE A 8 -4.38 17.76 -14.47
C ILE A 8 -3.24 17.52 -15.48
N ILE A 9 -3.10 16.28 -15.94
CA ILE A 9 -2.16 15.85 -16.98
C ILE A 9 -2.91 14.99 -18.00
N ALA A 10 -2.48 15.00 -19.25
CA ALA A 10 -3.09 14.19 -20.31
C ALA A 10 -2.38 12.84 -20.55
N ASP A 11 -1.10 12.73 -20.17
CA ASP A 11 -0.28 11.54 -20.44
C ASP A 11 0.72 11.27 -19.30
N CYS A 12 1.04 9.99 -19.10
CA CYS A 12 2.08 9.51 -18.21
C CYS A 12 2.73 8.24 -18.80
N PRO A 13 4.03 8.26 -19.16
CA PRO A 13 4.73 7.08 -19.68
C PRO A 13 4.69 5.87 -18.75
N LEU A 14 4.63 6.09 -17.44
CA LEU A 14 4.50 5.02 -16.45
C LEU A 14 3.08 4.44 -16.43
N ALA A 15 2.04 5.27 -16.60
CA ALA A 15 0.66 4.80 -16.58
C ALA A 15 0.34 3.87 -17.75
N LYS A 16 1.01 4.06 -18.89
CA LYS A 16 1.00 3.13 -20.04
C LYS A 16 1.56 1.75 -19.73
N ARG A 17 2.35 1.62 -18.66
CA ARG A 17 3.02 0.37 -18.24
C ARG A 17 2.36 -0.28 -17.02
N PHE A 18 1.28 0.29 -16.48
CA PHE A 18 0.53 -0.36 -15.42
C PHE A 18 -0.05 -1.69 -15.89
N ALA A 19 -0.32 -2.60 -14.95
CA ALA A 19 -0.99 -3.87 -15.23
C ALA A 19 -2.34 -3.68 -15.95
N TYR A 20 -3.02 -2.56 -15.65
CA TYR A 20 -4.11 -2.05 -16.47
C TYR A 20 -3.67 -0.69 -17.05
N PRO A 21 -3.19 -0.65 -18.30
CA PRO A 21 -2.63 0.56 -18.90
C PRO A 21 -3.64 1.71 -18.97
N VAL A 22 -3.13 2.93 -18.81
CA VAL A 22 -3.89 4.17 -19.03
C VAL A 22 -3.15 4.97 -20.11
N PRO A 23 -3.47 4.77 -21.42
CA PRO A 23 -2.76 5.42 -22.52
C PRO A 23 -2.95 6.94 -22.57
N GLU A 24 -4.15 7.39 -22.22
CA GLU A 24 -4.51 8.80 -22.07
C GLU A 24 -5.22 8.95 -20.71
N ILE A 25 -4.82 9.96 -19.94
CA ILE A 25 -5.33 10.19 -18.60
C ILE A 25 -6.67 10.93 -18.70
N THR A 26 -7.75 10.19 -18.93
CA THR A 26 -9.14 10.69 -18.88
C THR A 26 -9.84 10.22 -17.60
N LYS A 27 -10.94 10.88 -17.21
CA LYS A 27 -11.78 10.45 -16.07
C LYS A 27 -12.19 8.98 -16.19
N ASP A 28 -12.64 8.57 -17.38
CA ASP A 28 -13.10 7.20 -17.62
C ASP A 28 -11.97 6.18 -17.58
N ALA A 29 -10.80 6.51 -18.17
CA ALA A 29 -9.65 5.61 -18.15
C ALA A 29 -9.08 5.44 -16.73
N VAL A 30 -9.04 6.52 -15.94
CA VAL A 30 -8.66 6.46 -14.51
C VAL A 30 -9.67 5.66 -13.72
N LYS A 31 -10.98 5.88 -13.93
CA LYS A 31 -12.04 5.10 -13.27
C LYS A 31 -11.89 3.61 -13.56
N ALA A 32 -11.74 3.23 -14.83
CA ALA A 32 -11.56 1.85 -15.24
C ALA A 32 -10.29 1.22 -14.62
N ASN A 33 -9.19 1.97 -14.53
CA ASN A 33 -7.97 1.52 -13.83
C ASN A 33 -8.22 1.23 -12.36
N ILE A 34 -8.89 2.14 -11.63
CA ILE A 34 -9.20 1.92 -10.21
C ILE A 34 -10.17 0.76 -10.02
N GLU A 35 -11.19 0.61 -10.88
CA GLU A 35 -12.11 -0.53 -10.84
C GLU A 35 -11.38 -1.86 -11.06
N ALA A 36 -10.42 -1.90 -11.99
CA ALA A 36 -9.57 -3.08 -12.19
C ALA A 36 -8.71 -3.40 -10.95
N ARG A 37 -8.23 -2.39 -10.21
CA ARG A 37 -7.50 -2.59 -8.93
C ARG A 37 -8.40 -3.12 -7.83
N ILE A 38 -9.60 -2.58 -7.70
CA ILE A 38 -10.62 -3.08 -6.75
C ILE A 38 -10.92 -4.55 -7.03
N LEU A 39 -11.15 -4.91 -8.30
CA LEU A 39 -11.43 -6.30 -8.69
C LEU A 39 -10.24 -7.24 -8.50
N SER A 40 -9.01 -6.78 -8.79
CA SER A 40 -7.83 -7.64 -8.79
C SER A 40 -7.18 -7.85 -7.43
N PHE A 41 -7.42 -6.98 -6.45
CA PHE A 41 -6.85 -7.14 -5.10
C PHE A 41 -7.65 -6.54 -3.96
N GLY A 42 -8.90 -6.15 -4.21
CA GLY A 42 -9.77 -5.62 -3.17
C GLY A 42 -9.35 -4.25 -2.66
N MET A 43 -8.70 -3.42 -3.48
CA MET A 43 -8.31 -2.05 -3.11
C MET A 43 -9.49 -1.30 -2.47
N CYS A 44 -9.27 -0.71 -1.29
CA CYS A 44 -10.27 0.00 -0.51
C CYS A 44 -11.51 -0.84 -0.15
N THR A 45 -11.35 -2.14 0.08
CA THR A 45 -12.43 -3.06 0.52
C THR A 45 -11.97 -3.97 1.66
N PRO A 46 -12.90 -4.63 2.37
CA PRO A 46 -12.54 -5.71 3.31
C PRO A 46 -11.77 -6.88 2.69
N ASN A 47 -11.78 -7.03 1.36
CA ASN A 47 -11.10 -8.12 0.64
C ASN A 47 -9.68 -7.74 0.19
N ARG A 48 -9.11 -6.64 0.72
CA ARG A 48 -7.75 -6.21 0.38
C ARG A 48 -6.73 -7.33 0.62
N GLU A 49 -6.09 -7.78 -0.45
CA GLU A 49 -4.88 -8.61 -0.40
C GLU A 49 -3.75 -7.76 0.18
N VAL A 50 -3.00 -8.26 1.16
CA VAL A 50 -1.91 -7.49 1.82
C VAL A 50 -0.53 -8.08 1.56
N LEU A 51 -0.46 -9.20 0.85
CA LEU A 51 0.78 -9.88 0.51
C LEU A 51 0.98 -9.88 -1.00
N ASP A 52 2.20 -9.58 -1.44
CA ASP A 52 2.63 -9.76 -2.81
C ASP A 52 4.16 -9.87 -2.84
N THR A 53 4.73 -10.58 -3.80
CA THR A 53 6.18 -10.70 -3.98
C THR A 53 6.63 -10.28 -5.37
N ARG A 54 5.69 -9.86 -6.23
CA ARG A 54 6.00 -9.44 -7.60
C ARG A 54 6.71 -8.10 -7.61
N VAL A 55 7.64 -7.97 -8.55
CA VAL A 55 8.27 -6.70 -8.94
C VAL A 55 7.38 -6.04 -9.99
N PHE A 56 7.01 -4.78 -9.77
CA PHE A 56 6.18 -3.97 -10.66
C PHE A 56 7.01 -3.04 -11.55
N VAL A 57 8.01 -2.36 -10.99
CA VAL A 57 8.81 -1.35 -11.72
C VAL A 57 10.32 -1.50 -11.55
N GLY A 58 10.78 -2.25 -10.54
CA GLY A 58 12.20 -2.55 -10.27
C GLY A 58 12.95 -1.47 -9.47
N PHE A 59 12.30 -0.37 -9.12
CA PHE A 59 12.88 0.76 -8.39
C PHE A 59 11.87 1.53 -7.52
N GLY A 60 10.66 1.00 -7.35
CA GLY A 60 9.62 1.63 -6.55
C GLY A 60 10.00 1.65 -5.06
N ALA A 61 9.47 2.62 -4.32
CA ALA A 61 9.79 2.78 -2.90
C ALA A 61 9.53 1.47 -2.10
N SER A 62 8.38 0.83 -2.32
CA SER A 62 8.06 -0.45 -1.68
C SER A 62 8.98 -1.60 -2.10
N GLU A 63 9.47 -1.60 -3.34
CA GLU A 63 10.41 -2.62 -3.80
C GLU A 63 11.78 -2.45 -3.12
N LEU A 64 12.26 -1.21 -2.99
CA LEU A 64 13.50 -0.90 -2.30
C LEU A 64 13.41 -1.26 -0.80
N LEU A 65 12.29 -0.92 -0.14
CA LEU A 65 12.04 -1.28 1.26
C LEU A 65 11.90 -2.79 1.45
N SER A 66 11.15 -3.45 0.57
CA SER A 66 10.96 -4.92 0.58
C SER A 66 12.30 -5.64 0.42
N PHE A 67 13.14 -5.18 -0.51
CA PHE A 67 14.49 -5.68 -0.69
C PHE A 67 15.38 -5.39 0.54
N GLY A 68 15.29 -4.19 1.11
CA GLY A 68 16.03 -3.83 2.32
C GLY A 68 15.72 -4.77 3.49
N ILE A 69 14.45 -5.14 3.69
CA ILE A 69 14.06 -6.16 4.68
C ILE A 69 14.58 -7.54 4.29
N HIS A 70 14.43 -7.94 3.02
CA HIS A 70 14.90 -9.24 2.54
C HIS A 70 16.41 -9.43 2.73
N ALA A 71 17.19 -8.38 2.48
CA ALA A 71 18.65 -8.36 2.63
C ALA A 71 19.11 -8.19 4.09
N GLY A 72 18.19 -8.06 5.05
CA GLY A 72 18.50 -7.82 6.46
C GLY A 72 19.09 -6.44 6.75
N ILE A 73 18.96 -5.49 5.82
CA ILE A 73 19.35 -4.08 6.01
C ILE A 73 18.33 -3.38 6.90
N LEU A 74 17.04 -3.67 6.70
CA LEU A 74 15.92 -3.18 7.51
C LEU A 74 15.28 -4.34 8.27
N ASP A 75 14.71 -4.03 9.43
CA ASP A 75 13.89 -4.94 10.23
C ASP A 75 12.40 -4.80 9.87
N ALA A 76 11.97 -3.59 9.47
CA ALA A 76 10.60 -3.29 9.07
C ALA A 76 10.53 -2.00 8.22
N ALA A 77 9.34 -1.68 7.73
CA ALA A 77 9.02 -0.38 7.15
C ALA A 77 7.68 0.14 7.69
N VAL A 78 7.61 1.44 7.99
CA VAL A 78 6.36 2.10 8.39
C VAL A 78 5.69 2.69 7.15
N ILE A 79 4.55 2.13 6.75
CA ILE A 79 3.87 2.46 5.49
C ILE A 79 2.37 2.70 5.71
N ALA A 80 1.75 3.43 4.77
CA ALA A 80 0.31 3.62 4.74
C ALA A 80 -0.39 2.46 4.02
N CYS A 81 -1.54 2.00 4.52
CA CYS A 81 -2.34 0.92 3.95
C CYS A 81 -3.82 1.30 3.89
N ASP A 82 -4.45 1.12 2.73
CA ASP A 82 -5.90 1.17 2.61
C ASP A 82 -6.53 0.07 3.49
N GLY A 83 -7.53 0.44 4.28
CA GLY A 83 -8.16 -0.45 5.26
C GLY A 83 -7.47 -0.54 6.64
N ALA A 84 -6.27 0.02 6.83
CA ALA A 84 -5.54 -0.12 8.10
C ALA A 84 -4.80 1.14 8.59
N GLY A 85 -4.58 2.14 7.75
CA GLY A 85 -3.91 3.38 8.16
C GLY A 85 -2.41 3.19 8.22
N THR A 86 -1.80 3.45 9.38
CA THR A 86 -0.35 3.23 9.58
C THR A 86 -0.07 1.78 9.92
N VAL A 87 0.81 1.18 9.15
CA VAL A 87 1.23 -0.23 9.29
C VAL A 87 2.74 -0.30 9.44
N ILE A 88 3.21 -1.06 10.42
CA ILE A 88 4.60 -1.49 10.53
C ILE A 88 4.70 -2.85 9.86
N ALA A 89 5.20 -2.87 8.62
CA ALA A 89 5.35 -4.07 7.81
C ALA A 89 6.74 -4.68 8.03
N THR A 90 6.79 -5.88 8.59
CA THR A 90 8.02 -6.57 9.00
C THR A 90 8.51 -7.61 7.98
N THR A 91 7.72 -7.88 6.95
CA THR A 91 8.05 -8.88 5.93
C THR A 91 8.13 -8.24 4.54
N PRO A 92 9.03 -8.72 3.66
CA PRO A 92 9.12 -8.23 2.28
C PRO A 92 7.77 -8.30 1.55
N ALA A 93 7.01 -9.37 1.79
CA ALA A 93 5.72 -9.60 1.16
C ALA A 93 4.63 -8.62 1.62
N LEU A 94 4.62 -8.25 2.91
CA LEU A 94 3.70 -7.22 3.43
C LEU A 94 4.02 -5.86 2.83
N VAL A 95 5.29 -5.46 2.81
CA VAL A 95 5.71 -4.17 2.24
C VAL A 95 5.24 -4.06 0.78
N GLN A 96 5.50 -5.10 0.00
CA GLN A 96 5.21 -5.09 -1.42
C GLN A 96 3.72 -5.25 -1.71
N GLY A 97 3.00 -6.10 -0.97
CA GLY A 97 1.55 -6.26 -1.13
C GLY A 97 0.75 -5.02 -0.79
N ILE A 98 1.19 -4.27 0.22
CA ILE A 98 0.58 -3.00 0.61
C ILE A 98 0.97 -1.92 -0.41
N GLY A 99 2.26 -1.59 -0.51
CA GLY A 99 2.70 -0.37 -1.18
C GLY A 99 2.92 -0.50 -2.69
N GLY A 100 3.34 -1.67 -3.19
CA GLY A 100 3.64 -1.88 -4.61
C GLY A 100 2.43 -1.72 -5.54
N ARG A 101 1.21 -1.74 -4.98
CA ARG A 101 -0.07 -1.72 -5.72
C ARG A 101 -0.86 -0.42 -5.53
N MET A 102 -0.39 0.47 -4.66
CA MET A 102 -1.05 1.76 -4.39
C MET A 102 -0.30 2.91 -5.07
N SER A 103 -1.04 3.77 -5.78
CA SER A 103 -0.48 4.99 -6.36
C SER A 103 -0.37 6.13 -5.33
N GLY A 104 -1.25 6.13 -4.32
CA GLY A 104 -1.34 7.15 -3.30
C GLY A 104 -2.56 6.91 -2.39
N LEU A 105 -2.51 7.45 -1.17
CA LEU A 105 -3.56 7.31 -0.16
C LEU A 105 -3.66 8.59 0.66
N VAL A 106 -4.81 9.27 0.60
CA VAL A 106 -5.05 10.53 1.32
C VAL A 106 -5.88 10.30 2.58
N LYS A 107 -6.79 9.34 2.54
CA LYS A 107 -7.64 8.95 3.66
C LYS A 107 -8.00 7.47 3.54
N THR A 108 -8.21 6.83 4.68
CA THR A 108 -8.74 5.46 4.77
C THR A 108 -9.68 5.34 5.96
N SER A 109 -10.34 4.19 6.05
CA SER A 109 -11.14 3.75 7.19
C SER A 109 -10.67 2.35 7.62
N PRO A 110 -10.94 1.92 8.86
CA PRO A 110 -10.57 0.59 9.30
C PRO A 110 -11.45 -0.49 8.65
N TYR A 111 -10.80 -1.53 8.15
CA TYR A 111 -11.43 -2.80 7.81
C TYR A 111 -10.78 -3.88 8.68
N HIS A 112 -11.53 -4.42 9.65
CA HIS A 112 -11.02 -5.43 10.58
C HIS A 112 -10.42 -6.64 9.85
N GLN A 113 -11.02 -7.05 8.73
CA GLN A 113 -10.49 -8.15 7.91
C GLN A 113 -9.10 -7.86 7.34
N VAL A 114 -8.81 -6.59 7.00
CA VAL A 114 -7.51 -6.17 6.45
C VAL A 114 -6.48 -6.09 7.58
N ILE A 115 -6.86 -5.49 8.70
CA ILE A 115 -6.05 -5.41 9.92
C ILE A 115 -5.66 -6.83 10.40
N ASP A 116 -6.63 -7.73 10.51
CA ASP A 116 -6.40 -9.12 10.91
C ASP A 116 -5.44 -9.84 9.96
N ARG A 117 -5.57 -9.62 8.63
CA ARG A 117 -4.62 -10.19 7.66
C ARG A 117 -3.22 -9.65 7.85
N ILE A 118 -3.05 -8.35 8.12
CA ILE A 118 -1.74 -7.74 8.36
C ILE A 118 -1.10 -8.36 9.60
N GLU A 119 -1.83 -8.41 10.72
CA GLU A 119 -1.29 -8.88 11.99
C GLU A 119 -0.99 -10.38 11.99
N LYS A 120 -1.84 -11.19 11.35
CA LYS A 120 -1.58 -12.63 11.14
C LYS A 120 -0.31 -12.90 10.33
N ASN A 121 0.13 -11.93 9.53
CA ASN A 121 1.35 -12.03 8.72
C ASN A 121 2.54 -11.26 9.31
N GLY A 122 2.48 -10.94 10.61
CA GLY A 122 3.59 -10.38 11.38
C GLY A 122 3.72 -8.85 11.31
N GLY A 123 2.80 -8.16 10.65
CA GLY A 123 2.72 -6.70 10.68
C GLY A 123 2.05 -6.18 11.94
N PHE A 124 2.17 -4.87 12.20
CA PHE A 124 1.46 -4.20 13.29
C PHE A 124 0.66 -3.03 12.73
N VAL A 125 -0.57 -2.84 13.25
CA VAL A 125 -1.41 -1.70 12.91
C VAL A 125 -1.40 -0.70 14.06
N LEU A 126 -1.22 0.59 13.75
CA LEU A 126 -1.13 1.64 14.76
C LEU A 126 -2.47 1.91 15.46
N ASP A 127 -3.57 1.93 14.70
CA ASP A 127 -4.89 2.28 15.19
C ASP A 127 -6.00 1.46 14.52
N HIS A 128 -6.45 0.42 15.22
CA HIS A 128 -7.50 -0.49 14.76
C HIS A 128 -8.89 0.17 14.66
N LYS A 129 -9.10 1.30 15.34
CA LYS A 129 -10.42 1.94 15.44
C LYS A 129 -10.63 3.04 14.42
N SER A 130 -9.58 3.79 14.05
CA SER A 130 -9.72 4.89 13.10
C SER A 130 -8.90 4.72 11.83
N ALA A 131 -7.98 3.75 11.79
CA ALA A 131 -7.00 3.60 10.70
C ALA A 131 -6.22 4.92 10.46
N ARG A 132 -5.77 5.55 11.55
CA ARG A 132 -5.01 6.81 11.50
C ARG A 132 -3.73 6.64 10.69
N MET A 133 -3.46 7.59 9.82
CA MET A 133 -2.17 7.75 9.14
C MET A 133 -1.30 8.73 9.93
N ASP A 134 -0.25 8.20 10.55
CA ASP A 134 0.70 8.90 11.40
C ASP A 134 1.99 8.07 11.47
N GLN A 135 2.87 8.32 10.51
CA GLN A 135 4.12 7.59 10.36
C GLN A 135 5.06 7.83 11.54
N ALA A 136 5.03 9.02 12.17
CA ALA A 136 5.86 9.31 13.34
C ALA A 136 5.47 8.44 14.54
N ALA A 137 4.17 8.30 14.83
CA ALA A 137 3.69 7.37 15.84
C ALA A 137 3.94 5.90 15.44
N GLY A 138 3.87 5.58 14.14
CA GLY A 138 4.26 4.27 13.62
C GLY A 138 5.72 3.92 13.90
N MET A 139 6.64 4.89 13.79
CA MET A 139 8.05 4.72 14.15
C MET A 139 8.23 4.44 15.65
N VAL A 140 7.52 5.18 16.51
CA VAL A 140 7.52 4.94 17.95
C VAL A 140 7.08 3.51 18.26
N LEU A 141 5.95 3.08 17.69
CA LEU A 141 5.44 1.73 17.87
C LEU A 141 6.44 0.66 17.36
N ALA A 142 7.12 0.89 16.24
CA ALA A 142 8.13 -0.03 15.74
C ALA A 142 9.29 -0.23 16.75
N TYR A 143 9.79 0.85 17.35
CA TYR A 143 10.81 0.76 18.40
C TYR A 143 10.30 0.06 19.67
N GLU A 144 9.06 0.29 20.08
CA GLU A 144 8.43 -0.42 21.20
C GLU A 144 8.30 -1.93 20.94
N LYS A 145 8.16 -2.35 19.68
CA LYS A 145 8.18 -3.75 19.24
C LYS A 145 9.60 -4.33 19.12
N GLY A 146 10.63 -3.55 19.45
CA GLY A 146 12.03 -4.00 19.46
C GLY A 146 12.73 -3.96 18.09
N LEU A 147 12.09 -3.36 17.08
CA LEU A 147 12.69 -3.15 15.75
C LEU A 147 13.67 -1.97 15.82
N LYS A 148 14.79 -2.04 15.10
CA LYS A 148 15.88 -1.05 15.23
C LYS A 148 16.21 -0.33 13.94
N LYS A 149 16.21 -1.06 12.82
CA LYS A 149 16.50 -0.55 11.48
C LYS A 149 15.19 -0.44 10.72
N ILE A 150 14.64 0.77 10.60
CA ILE A 150 13.30 1.03 10.06
C ILE A 150 13.42 2.06 8.94
#